data_AF-A0A960RHT5-F1
#
_entry.id   AF-A0A960RHT5-F1
#
_cell.length_a   1.000
_cell.length_b   1.000
_cell.length_c   1.000
_cell.angle_alpha   90.00
_cell.angle_beta   90.00
_cell.angle_gamma   90.00
#
_symmetry.space_group_name_H-M   'P 1'
#
loop_
_entity.id
_entity.type
_entity.pdbx_description
1 polymer ?
#
loop_
_entity_poly.entity_id
_entity_poly.type
_entity_poly.pdbx_seq_one_letter_code
_entity_poly.pdbx_strand_id
1 'polypeptide(L)'
;MKDKREFYQILSELEGKDFTEYERVVGDYDFSRFVVRITRVPVQADDEKVVIVIRVPQSIAGFPAYIFNTPIRRTALEDLLTRKVAESLSDLARFNDDGVAVRRVHLPAPGQKILPRSSLQVSEDLIEARVEVRFPIKRGRIVSAGLIDT
;
A
#
# COMPACT_ATOMS: atom_id res chain seq x y z
N MET A 1 -16.17 8.79 -0.61
CA MET A 1 -15.43 7.51 -0.56
C MET A 1 -15.99 6.67 -1.69
N LYS A 2 -15.15 6.22 -2.60
CA LYS A 2 -15.53 5.36 -3.74
C LYS A 2 -15.48 3.90 -3.31
N ASP A 3 -16.17 3.00 -4.00
CA ASP A 3 -16.07 1.57 -3.71
C ASP A 3 -14.93 0.88 -4.50
N LYS A 4 -14.66 -0.38 -4.17
CA LYS A 4 -13.69 -1.23 -4.86
C LYS A 4 -13.96 -1.39 -6.37
N ARG A 5 -15.22 -1.39 -6.80
CA ARG A 5 -15.59 -1.58 -8.22
C ARG A 5 -15.25 -0.32 -9.01
N GLU A 6 -15.55 0.86 -8.46
CA GLU A 6 -15.16 2.14 -9.04
C GLU A 6 -13.64 2.24 -9.18
N PHE A 7 -12.88 1.78 -8.20
CA PHE A 7 -11.40 1.73 -8.30
C PHE A 7 -10.94 0.93 -9.52
N TYR A 8 -11.45 -0.31 -9.69
CA TYR A 8 -11.09 -1.15 -10.83
C TYR A 8 -11.58 -0.61 -12.17
N GLN A 9 -12.74 0.04 -12.19
CA GLN A 9 -13.24 0.70 -13.39
C GLN A 9 -12.30 1.83 -13.82
N ILE A 10 -11.89 2.70 -12.89
CA ILE A 10 -10.90 3.75 -13.17
C ILE A 10 -9.62 3.14 -13.72
N LEU A 11 -9.08 2.08 -13.08
CA LEU A 11 -7.88 1.41 -13.57
C LEU A 11 -8.04 0.88 -15.00
N SER A 12 -9.18 0.24 -15.30
CA SER A 12 -9.45 -0.30 -16.65
C SER A 12 -9.51 0.80 -17.72
N GLU A 13 -10.08 1.96 -17.37
CA GLU A 13 -10.14 3.13 -18.26
C GLU A 13 -8.78 3.82 -18.46
N LEU A 14 -7.77 3.49 -17.66
CA LEU A 14 -6.42 4.04 -17.78
C LEU A 14 -5.51 3.22 -18.72
N GLU A 15 -5.92 2.02 -19.12
CA GLU A 15 -5.11 1.16 -20.00
C GLU A 15 -4.63 1.91 -21.25
N GLY A 16 -3.33 1.86 -21.51
CA GLY A 16 -2.73 2.47 -22.69
C GLY A 16 -2.63 3.99 -22.67
N LYS A 17 -3.09 4.66 -21.61
CA LYS A 17 -2.96 6.12 -21.45
C LYS A 17 -1.58 6.55 -20.93
N ASP A 18 -1.31 7.85 -20.94
CA ASP A 18 -0.06 8.43 -20.40
C ASP A 18 -0.02 8.37 -18.87
N PHE A 19 1.18 8.29 -18.29
CA PHE A 19 1.39 8.14 -16.84
C PHE A 19 0.67 9.21 -16.00
N THR A 20 0.57 10.45 -16.48
CA THR A 20 -0.11 11.55 -15.79
C THR A 20 -1.59 11.26 -15.51
N GLU A 21 -2.21 10.37 -16.30
CA GLU A 21 -3.62 9.99 -16.11
C GLU A 21 -3.85 9.19 -14.82
N TYR A 22 -2.80 8.66 -14.19
CA TYR A 22 -2.91 8.07 -12.85
C TYR A 22 -3.36 9.08 -11.79
N GLU A 23 -3.31 10.40 -12.02
CA GLU A 23 -3.96 11.38 -11.14
C GLU A 23 -5.45 11.06 -10.91
N ARG A 24 -6.12 10.43 -11.89
CA ARG A 24 -7.52 9.99 -11.77
C ARG A 24 -7.77 8.96 -10.67
N VAL A 25 -6.73 8.22 -10.23
CA VAL A 25 -6.84 7.28 -9.11
C VAL A 25 -6.72 7.94 -7.74
N VAL A 26 -6.41 9.25 -7.65
CA VAL A 26 -6.40 9.96 -6.36
C VAL A 26 -7.78 9.89 -5.70
N GLY A 27 -7.80 9.51 -4.42
CA GLY A 27 -9.03 9.35 -3.64
C GLY A 27 -8.96 8.25 -2.59
N ASP A 28 -10.09 8.06 -1.91
CA ASP A 28 -10.31 7.04 -0.89
C ASP A 28 -11.27 5.97 -1.43
N TYR A 29 -10.83 4.71 -1.38
CA TYR A 29 -11.55 3.55 -1.89
C TYR A 29 -11.82 2.54 -0.78
N ASP A 30 -13.09 2.18 -0.61
CA ASP A 30 -13.54 1.21 0.39
C ASP A 30 -13.51 -0.22 -0.18
N PHE A 31 -12.68 -1.06 0.43
CA PHE A 31 -12.56 -2.49 0.14
C PHE A 31 -13.28 -3.35 1.18
N SER A 32 -14.26 -2.76 1.88
CA SER A 32 -15.09 -3.31 2.95
C SER A 32 -14.37 -3.64 4.26
N ARG A 33 -13.17 -4.25 4.18
CA ARG A 33 -12.34 -4.59 5.35
C ARG A 33 -11.25 -3.56 5.63
N PHE A 34 -10.92 -2.76 4.62
CA PHE A 34 -9.90 -1.73 4.69
C PHE A 34 -10.21 -0.64 3.67
N VAL A 35 -9.60 0.52 3.85
CA VAL A 35 -9.65 1.64 2.90
C VAL A 35 -8.28 1.80 2.27
N VAL A 36 -8.24 1.93 0.94
CA VAL A 36 -7.06 2.35 0.19
C VAL A 36 -7.17 3.85 -0.06
N ARG A 37 -6.21 4.62 0.44
CA ARG A 37 -6.12 6.06 0.22
C ARG A 37 -4.92 6.38 -0.64
N ILE A 38 -5.16 7.09 -1.74
CA ILE A 38 -4.15 7.60 -2.65
C ILE A 38 -4.25 9.13 -2.62
N THR A 39 -3.29 9.79 -1.97
CA THR A 39 -3.32 11.24 -1.79
C THR A 39 -2.74 11.99 -2.98
N ARG A 40 -1.69 11.44 -3.59
CA ARG A 40 -0.98 12.05 -4.72
C ARG A 40 -0.33 10.98 -5.56
N VAL A 41 -0.27 11.22 -6.87
CA VAL A 41 0.58 10.48 -7.79
C VAL A 41 1.62 11.47 -8.34
N PRO A 42 2.91 11.12 -8.39
CA PRO A 42 3.93 11.98 -9.00
C PRO A 42 3.58 12.34 -10.45
N VAL A 43 3.95 13.53 -10.89
CA VAL A 43 3.67 14.02 -12.26
C VAL A 43 4.65 13.44 -13.29
N GLN A 44 5.82 12.99 -12.84
CA GLN A 44 6.88 12.45 -13.70
C GLN A 44 7.05 10.94 -13.48
N ALA A 45 7.13 10.20 -14.59
CA ALA A 45 7.23 8.75 -14.63
C ALA A 45 8.56 8.19 -14.09
N ASP A 46 9.58 9.05 -13.89
CA ASP A 46 10.89 8.65 -13.39
C ASP A 46 10.84 8.10 -11.95
N ASP A 47 9.78 8.42 -11.21
CA ASP A 47 9.45 7.82 -9.92
C ASP A 47 8.08 7.14 -9.98
N GLU A 48 8.05 5.94 -10.55
CA GLU A 48 6.85 5.08 -10.60
C GLU A 48 6.31 4.73 -9.19
N LYS A 49 7.00 5.13 -8.11
CA LYS A 49 6.61 4.84 -6.73
C LYS A 49 5.55 5.82 -6.24
N VAL A 50 4.41 5.26 -5.90
CA VAL A 50 3.31 5.95 -5.24
C VAL A 50 3.20 5.43 -3.82
N VAL A 51 3.24 6.32 -2.84
CA VAL A 51 2.91 5.96 -1.45
C VAL A 51 1.39 5.97 -1.31
N ILE A 52 0.83 4.80 -1.06
CA ILE A 52 -0.58 4.63 -0.70
C ILE A 52 -0.71 4.37 0.79
N VAL A 53 -1.88 4.69 1.32
CA VAL A 53 -2.20 4.50 2.73
C VAL A 53 -3.30 3.46 2.85
N ILE A 54 -3.01 2.35 3.52
CA ILE A 54 -3.97 1.30 3.85
C ILE A 54 -4.48 1.54 5.26
N ARG A 55 -5.79 1.63 5.43
CA ARG A 55 -6.43 1.85 6.73
C ARG A 55 -7.33 0.68 7.09
N VAL A 56 -7.07 0.07 8.23
CA VAL A 56 -7.86 -1.05 8.76
C VAL A 56 -8.52 -0.59 10.07
N PRO A 57 -9.86 -0.55 10.16
CA PRO A 57 -10.53 -0.22 11.41
C PRO A 57 -10.18 -1.23 12.52
N GLN A 58 -10.09 -0.80 13.77
CA GLN A 58 -9.81 -1.70 14.90
C GLN A 58 -10.88 -2.78 15.09
N SER A 59 -12.14 -2.50 14.70
CA SER A 59 -13.21 -3.50 14.66
C SER A 59 -12.92 -4.69 13.73
N ILE A 60 -12.07 -4.49 12.71
CA ILE A 60 -11.58 -5.54 11.80
C ILE A 60 -10.23 -6.08 12.24
N ALA A 61 -9.32 -5.23 12.72
CA ALA A 61 -7.98 -5.62 13.13
C ALA A 61 -7.98 -6.47 14.42
N GLY A 62 -8.94 -6.22 15.32
CA GLY A 62 -9.21 -7.05 16.50
C GLY A 62 -8.14 -7.01 17.58
N PHE A 63 -7.24 -6.01 17.57
CA PHE A 63 -6.21 -5.91 18.60
C PHE A 63 -6.79 -5.35 19.90
N PRO A 64 -6.63 -6.06 21.04
CA PRO A 64 -7.11 -5.55 22.32
C PRO A 64 -6.40 -4.27 22.75
N ALA A 65 -7.11 -3.26 23.24
CA ALA A 65 -6.52 -1.94 23.57
C ALA A 65 -5.27 -2.02 24.47
N TYR A 66 -5.21 -2.98 25.40
CA TYR A 66 -4.08 -3.14 26.31
C TYR A 66 -2.75 -3.46 25.60
N ILE A 67 -2.76 -3.90 24.33
CA ILE A 67 -1.52 -4.18 23.60
C ILE A 67 -0.91 -2.93 22.94
N PHE A 68 -1.61 -1.79 22.93
CA PHE A 68 -1.12 -0.52 22.36
C PHE A 68 -1.48 0.73 23.19
N ASN A 69 -1.93 0.53 24.43
CA ASN A 69 -2.33 1.60 25.35
C ASN A 69 -1.17 2.41 25.95
N THR A 70 0.08 1.97 25.78
CA THR A 70 1.27 2.75 26.17
C THR A 70 2.18 2.98 24.95
N PRO A 71 2.98 4.05 24.93
CA PRO A 71 3.88 4.33 23.82
C PRO A 71 4.85 3.18 23.50
N ILE A 72 5.37 2.51 24.53
CA ILE A 72 6.30 1.37 24.36
C ILE A 72 5.57 0.17 23.73
N ARG A 73 4.37 -0.18 24.22
CA ARG A 73 3.58 -1.28 23.68
C ARG A 73 3.13 -1.02 22.25
N ARG A 74 2.67 0.20 21.97
CA ARG A 74 2.30 0.65 20.63
C ARG A 74 3.48 0.55 19.67
N THR A 75 4.65 1.06 20.06
CA THR A 75 5.87 0.99 19.24
C THR A 75 6.26 -0.46 18.94
N ALA A 76 6.15 -1.35 19.92
CA ALA A 76 6.43 -2.77 19.71
C ALA A 76 5.44 -3.44 18.74
N LEU A 77 4.15 -3.13 18.86
CA LEU A 77 3.13 -3.63 17.93
C LEU A 77 3.34 -3.07 16.52
N GLU A 78 3.57 -1.77 16.38
CA GLU A 78 3.83 -1.11 15.10
C GLU A 78 5.04 -1.73 14.38
N ASP A 79 6.14 -1.98 15.11
CA ASP A 79 7.34 -2.63 14.56
C ASP A 79 7.05 -4.08 14.15
N LEU A 80 6.35 -4.86 14.98
CA LEU A 80 5.95 -6.23 14.67
C LEU A 80 5.09 -6.30 13.41
N LEU A 81 4.06 -5.46 13.31
CA LEU A 81 3.17 -5.40 12.16
C LEU A 81 3.93 -4.96 10.91
N THR A 82 4.82 -3.97 11.02
CA THR A 82 5.66 -3.54 9.89
C THR A 82 6.49 -4.71 9.36
N ARG A 83 7.13 -5.50 10.24
CA ARG A 83 7.89 -6.69 9.84
C ARG A 83 7.01 -7.74 9.17
N LYS A 84 5.84 -8.03 9.75
CA LYS A 84 4.92 -9.04 9.23
C LYS A 84 4.34 -8.67 7.87
N VAL A 85 4.01 -7.40 7.66
CA VAL A 85 3.55 -6.90 6.37
C VAL A 85 4.70 -6.93 5.36
N ALA A 86 5.90 -6.48 5.73
CA ALA A 86 7.06 -6.51 4.82
C ALA A 86 7.44 -7.95 4.41
N GLU A 87 7.39 -8.89 5.34
CA GLU A 87 7.56 -10.34 5.10
C GLU A 87 6.49 -10.86 4.12
N SER A 88 5.21 -10.63 4.41
CA SER A 88 4.10 -11.06 3.54
C SER A 88 4.19 -10.45 2.13
N LEU A 89 4.58 -9.17 2.00
CA LEU A 89 4.78 -8.53 0.70
C LEU A 89 5.99 -9.09 -0.05
N SER A 90 7.02 -9.55 0.68
CA SER A 90 8.18 -10.18 0.07
C SER A 90 7.85 -11.54 -0.55
N ASP A 91 6.91 -12.28 0.04
CA ASP A 91 6.39 -13.55 -0.46
C ASP A 91 5.50 -13.39 -1.70
N LEU A 92 4.88 -12.22 -1.88
CA LEU A 92 4.10 -11.87 -3.08
C LEU A 92 4.97 -11.48 -4.28
N ALA A 93 6.30 -11.44 -4.13
CA ALA A 93 7.19 -11.10 -5.22
C ALA A 93 7.06 -12.13 -6.36
N ARG A 94 6.83 -11.64 -7.58
CA ARG A 94 6.84 -12.47 -8.79
C ARG A 94 8.22 -12.45 -9.42
N PHE A 95 8.63 -13.52 -10.08
CA PHE A 95 9.84 -13.52 -10.89
C PHE A 95 9.48 -13.19 -12.34
N ASN A 96 10.25 -12.32 -12.99
CA ASN A 96 10.14 -12.13 -14.43
C ASN A 96 10.81 -13.31 -15.18
N ASP A 97 10.74 -13.29 -16.51
CA ASP A 97 11.29 -14.34 -17.38
C ASP A 97 12.82 -14.53 -17.20
N ASP A 98 13.52 -13.50 -16.70
CA ASP A 98 14.96 -13.51 -16.39
C ASP A 98 15.26 -13.99 -14.95
N GLY A 99 14.26 -14.43 -14.19
CA GLY A 99 14.42 -14.89 -12.80
C GLY A 99 14.64 -13.77 -11.78
N VAL A 100 14.34 -12.51 -12.13
CA VAL A 100 14.46 -11.33 -11.27
C VAL A 100 13.14 -11.09 -10.53
N ALA A 101 13.21 -10.97 -9.20
CA ALA A 101 12.06 -10.66 -8.36
C ALA A 101 11.52 -9.24 -8.61
N VAL A 102 10.32 -9.16 -9.19
CA VAL A 102 9.54 -7.94 -9.39
C VAL A 102 8.66 -7.70 -8.16
N ARG A 103 9.06 -6.70 -7.37
CA ARG A 103 8.31 -6.22 -6.20
C ARG A 103 7.55 -4.95 -6.54
N ARG A 104 6.26 -5.09 -6.84
CA ARG A 104 5.37 -3.96 -7.15
C ARG A 104 4.87 -3.25 -5.90
N VAL A 105 4.65 -4.00 -4.83
CA VAL A 105 4.22 -3.48 -3.54
C VAL A 105 5.36 -3.69 -2.55
N HIS A 106 5.71 -2.64 -1.81
CA HIS A 106 6.84 -2.67 -0.89
C HIS A 106 6.55 -1.86 0.38
N LEU A 107 6.94 -2.45 1.51
CA LEU A 107 7.03 -1.78 2.80
C LEU A 107 8.46 -1.99 3.32
N PRO A 108 9.27 -0.94 3.53
CA PRO A 108 10.63 -1.10 4.02
C PRO A 108 10.67 -1.82 5.37
N ALA A 109 11.31 -2.99 5.41
CA ALA A 109 11.49 -3.74 6.64
C ALA A 109 12.46 -3.02 7.58
N PRO A 110 12.14 -2.85 8.87
CA PRO A 110 13.05 -2.25 9.82
C PRO A 110 14.23 -3.19 10.12
N GLY A 111 15.41 -2.61 10.36
CA GLY A 111 16.58 -3.33 10.88
C GLY A 111 16.37 -3.85 12.31
N GLN A 112 17.45 -4.18 13.02
CA GLN A 112 17.34 -4.80 14.36
C GLN A 112 16.68 -3.91 15.44
N LYS A 113 16.67 -2.58 15.26
CA LYS A 113 16.13 -1.64 16.25
C LYS A 113 14.61 -1.50 16.15
N ILE A 114 13.93 -1.61 17.29
CA ILE A 114 12.52 -1.28 17.46
C ILE A 114 12.42 0.21 17.79
N LEU A 115 11.89 1.01 16.86
CA LEU A 115 11.77 2.47 16.98
C LEU A 115 10.40 2.93 16.49
N PRO A 116 9.85 4.03 17.04
CA PRO A 116 8.65 4.66 16.50
C PRO A 116 8.88 5.07 15.04
N ARG A 117 7.90 4.78 14.15
CA ARG A 117 8.00 5.06 12.71
C ARG A 117 6.66 5.51 12.14
N SER A 118 6.73 6.13 10.97
CA SER A 118 5.58 6.59 10.19
C SER A 118 5.09 5.54 9.18
N SER A 119 5.81 4.44 8.98
CA SER A 119 5.46 3.38 8.03
C SER A 119 4.20 2.62 8.42
N LEU A 120 3.97 2.44 9.72
CA LEU A 120 2.77 1.84 10.27
C LEU A 120 2.45 2.47 11.61
N GLN A 121 1.21 2.91 11.81
CA GLN A 121 0.74 3.57 13.02
C GLN A 121 -0.52 2.88 13.54
N VAL A 122 -0.59 2.66 14.85
CA VAL A 122 -1.75 2.06 15.50
C VAL A 122 -2.42 3.09 16.42
N SER A 123 -3.69 3.37 16.17
CA SER A 123 -4.54 4.20 17.03
C SER A 123 -5.67 3.37 17.67
N GLU A 124 -6.48 4.04 18.47
CA GLU A 124 -7.70 3.46 19.06
C GLU A 124 -8.78 3.16 18.00
N ASP A 125 -8.76 3.88 16.87
CA ASP A 125 -9.77 3.74 15.83
C ASP A 125 -9.31 2.80 14.70
N LEU A 126 -8.03 2.85 14.33
CA LEU A 126 -7.52 2.17 13.14
C LEU A 126 -6.03 1.83 13.18
N ILE A 127 -5.62 0.99 12.25
CA ILE A 127 -4.24 0.79 11.84
C ILE A 127 -4.05 1.47 10.50
N GLU A 128 -3.00 2.29 10.37
CA GLU A 128 -2.60 2.93 9.14
C GLU A 128 -1.24 2.39 8.69
N ALA A 129 -1.14 1.81 7.49
CA ALA A 129 0.11 1.38 6.89
C ALA A 129 0.38 2.19 5.62
N ARG A 130 1.59 2.76 5.50
CA ARG A 130 2.04 3.53 4.34
C ARG A 130 2.91 2.64 3.47
N VAL A 131 2.38 2.24 2.32
CA VAL A 131 2.98 1.24 1.43
C VAL A 131 3.38 1.90 0.13
N GLU A 132 4.57 1.58 -0.36
CA GLU A 132 5.03 2.00 -1.69
C GLU A 132 4.51 1.03 -2.74
N VAL A 133 3.86 1.57 -3.78
CA VAL A 133 3.40 0.80 -4.94
C VAL A 133 4.04 1.36 -6.19
N ARG A 134 4.67 0.51 -6.99
CA ARG A 134 5.15 0.86 -8.33
C ARG A 134 4.02 0.72 -9.33
N PHE A 135 3.61 1.84 -9.90
CA PHE A 135 2.56 1.90 -10.89
C PHE A 135 3.08 1.40 -12.25
N PRO A 136 2.51 0.33 -12.82
CA PRO A 136 3.06 -0.33 -14.00
C PRO A 136 2.88 0.50 -15.27
N ILE A 137 4.00 0.79 -15.92
CA ILE A 137 4.04 1.38 -17.26
C ILE A 137 4.85 0.51 -18.23
N LYS A 138 4.54 0.61 -19.52
CA LYS A 138 5.31 0.01 -20.61
C LYS A 138 5.44 1.02 -21.73
N ARG A 139 6.68 1.40 -22.08
CA ARG A 139 6.97 2.42 -23.11
C ARG A 139 6.21 3.73 -22.87
N GLY A 140 6.15 4.18 -21.61
CA GLY A 140 5.48 5.43 -21.20
C GLY A 140 3.95 5.34 -21.09
N ARG A 141 3.34 4.19 -21.37
CA ARG A 141 1.89 3.97 -21.28
C ARG A 141 1.51 3.09 -20.09
N ILE A 142 0.37 3.37 -19.48
CA ILE A 142 -0.19 2.63 -18.33
C ILE A 142 -0.55 1.19 -18.72
N VAL A 143 -0.21 0.23 -17.86
CA VAL A 143 -0.59 -1.19 -17.97
C VAL A 143 -1.41 -1.60 -16.75
N SER A 144 -2.71 -1.32 -16.78
CA SER A 144 -3.66 -1.47 -15.67
C SER A 144 -3.82 -2.91 -15.17
N ALA A 145 -3.76 -3.90 -16.07
CA ALA A 145 -3.79 -5.33 -15.71
C ALA A 145 -2.73 -5.67 -14.66
N GLY A 146 -1.61 -4.95 -14.69
CA GLY A 146 -0.54 -5.10 -13.72
C GLY A 146 -0.88 -4.72 -12.27
N LEU A 147 -1.93 -3.94 -12.04
CA LEU A 147 -2.42 -3.57 -10.70
C LEU A 147 -3.61 -4.42 -10.24
N ILE A 148 -4.34 -5.02 -11.18
CA ILE A 148 -5.56 -5.79 -10.89
C ILE A 148 -5.23 -7.25 -10.53
N ASP A 149 -4.18 -7.80 -11.16
CA ASP A 149 -3.80 -9.21 -11.03
C ASP A 149 -2.75 -9.48 -9.94
N THR A 150 -2.42 -8.53 -9.07
CA THR A 150 -1.44 -8.70 -7.96
C THR A 150 -2.14 -9.13 -6.68
#